data_AF-A0A2A5X4P7-F1
#
_entry.id   AF-A0A2A5X4P7-F1
#
_cell.length_a   1.000
_cell.length_b   1.000
_cell.length_c   1.000
_cell.angle_alpha   90.00
_cell.angle_beta   90.00
_cell.angle_gamma   90.00
#
_symmetry.space_group_name_H-M   'P 1'
#
loop_
_entity.id
_entity.type
_entity.pdbx_description
1 polymer ?
#
loop_
_entity_poly.entity_id
_entity_poly.type
_entity_poly.pdbx_seq_one_letter_code
_entity_poly.pdbx_strand_id
1 'polypeptide(L)'
;DFTKIYNDAWSNYPGVSKLKLSQAKLLFKQIKPILDEKILWFAYHKENPVGFFISIPEMNQIFKHVNGQFNIIGKIKTFYHLKIKKSCKKMVGLVFGIVPKHQGKGVDGALIMASRETIQEKLQYTDMELNWIPDFNKAMIRVAEQVQVKLGKVHHTYRCNFDSKIPVDRITSK
;
A
#
# COMPACT_ATOMS: atom_id res chain seq x y z
N ASP A 1 -10.92 -11.19 -4.10
CA ASP A 1 -9.45 -11.36 -4.27
C ASP A 1 -8.65 -10.72 -3.17
N PHE A 2 -8.73 -9.40 -2.99
CA PHE A 2 -8.02 -8.67 -1.93
C PHE A 2 -8.06 -9.36 -0.55
N THR A 3 -9.25 -9.61 -0.01
CA THR A 3 -9.42 -10.22 1.32
C THR A 3 -8.76 -11.60 1.44
N LYS A 4 -8.78 -12.40 0.36
CA LYS A 4 -8.17 -13.73 0.33
C LYS A 4 -6.65 -13.62 0.42
N ILE A 5 -6.03 -12.87 -0.50
CA ILE A 5 -4.58 -12.63 -0.49
C ILE A 5 -4.15 -11.97 0.82
N TYR A 6 -4.89 -10.98 1.32
CA TYR A 6 -4.57 -10.28 2.56
C TYR A 6 -4.51 -11.26 3.72
N ASN A 7 -5.54 -12.09 3.89
CA ASN A 7 -5.54 -13.06 4.98
C ASN A 7 -4.43 -14.12 4.79
N ASP A 8 -4.22 -14.61 3.58
CA ASP A 8 -3.21 -15.65 3.33
C ASP A 8 -1.77 -15.14 3.46
N ALA A 9 -1.50 -13.89 3.05
CA ALA A 9 -0.16 -13.30 3.07
C ALA A 9 0.16 -12.55 4.37
N TRP A 10 -0.84 -11.94 5.03
CA TRP A 10 -0.63 -11.06 6.17
C TRP A 10 -1.13 -11.58 7.51
N SER A 11 -2.09 -12.53 7.58
CA SER A 11 -2.65 -12.95 8.89
C SER A 11 -1.69 -13.72 9.80
N ASN A 12 -0.51 -14.09 9.28
CA ASN A 12 0.57 -14.67 10.08
C ASN A 12 1.52 -13.62 10.69
N TYR A 13 1.38 -12.33 10.33
CA TYR A 13 2.21 -11.28 10.90
C TYR A 13 1.73 -10.91 12.31
N PRO A 14 2.64 -10.77 13.30
CA PRO A 14 2.30 -10.33 14.63
C PRO A 14 1.55 -8.99 14.62
N GLY A 15 0.39 -8.93 15.26
CA GLY A 15 -0.43 -7.72 15.35
C GLY A 15 -1.37 -7.48 14.16
N VAL A 16 -1.40 -8.36 13.16
CA VAL A 16 -2.32 -8.25 12.02
C VAL A 16 -3.50 -9.22 12.19
N SER A 17 -4.69 -8.67 12.39
CA SER A 17 -5.92 -9.45 12.46
C SER A 17 -6.42 -9.85 11.08
N LYS A 18 -7.07 -11.02 10.99
CA LYS A 18 -7.81 -11.41 9.78
C LYS A 18 -8.86 -10.36 9.43
N LEU A 19 -8.90 -9.98 8.16
CA LEU A 19 -9.84 -9.01 7.62
C LEU A 19 -11.11 -9.73 7.15
N LYS A 20 -12.27 -9.34 7.68
CA LYS A 20 -13.57 -9.82 7.18
C LYS A 20 -13.90 -9.17 5.83
N LEU A 21 -14.62 -9.88 4.98
CA LEU A 21 -15.04 -9.34 3.68
C LEU A 21 -15.88 -8.06 3.81
N SER A 22 -16.76 -7.98 4.82
CA SER A 22 -17.56 -6.77 5.09
C SER A 22 -16.71 -5.55 5.44
N GLN A 23 -15.64 -5.75 6.24
CA GLN A 23 -14.68 -4.70 6.58
C GLN A 23 -13.91 -4.25 5.34
N ALA A 24 -13.42 -5.20 4.53
CA ALA A 24 -12.76 -4.89 3.27
C ALA A 24 -13.67 -4.07 2.34
N LYS A 25 -14.94 -4.47 2.17
CA LYS A 25 -15.91 -3.71 1.36
C LYS A 25 -16.11 -2.29 1.86
N LEU A 26 -16.17 -2.08 3.18
CA LEU A 26 -16.31 -0.75 3.77
C LEU A 26 -15.08 0.11 3.49
N LEU A 27 -13.87 -0.44 3.67
CA LEU A 27 -12.61 0.25 3.38
C LEU A 27 -12.56 0.69 1.91
N PHE A 28 -12.84 -0.22 0.97
CA PHE A 28 -12.86 0.10 -0.45
C PHE A 28 -13.94 1.13 -0.81
N LYS A 29 -15.10 1.10 -0.14
CA LYS A 29 -16.15 2.12 -0.33
C LYS A 29 -15.67 3.51 0.10
N GLN A 30 -14.90 3.61 1.18
CA GLN A 30 -14.38 4.88 1.68
C GLN A 30 -13.30 5.46 0.76
N ILE A 31 -12.39 4.64 0.24
CA ILE A 31 -11.30 5.10 -0.63
C ILE A 31 -11.71 5.21 -2.11
N LYS A 32 -12.86 4.65 -2.52
CA LYS A 32 -13.35 4.67 -3.91
C LYS A 32 -13.23 6.03 -4.63
N PRO A 33 -13.55 7.19 -4.01
CA PRO A 33 -13.44 8.48 -4.68
C PRO A 33 -12.01 8.84 -5.11
N ILE A 34 -11.01 8.33 -4.39
CA ILE A 34 -9.59 8.62 -4.63
C ILE A 34 -8.86 7.48 -5.35
N LEU A 35 -9.48 6.30 -5.48
CA LEU A 35 -8.87 5.17 -6.16
C LEU A 35 -8.56 5.49 -7.63
N ASP A 36 -7.45 4.94 -8.07
CA ASP A 36 -7.04 4.84 -9.47
C ASP A 36 -6.77 3.35 -9.75
N GLU A 37 -7.66 2.74 -10.53
CA GLU A 37 -7.62 1.29 -10.79
C GLU A 37 -6.34 0.87 -11.52
N LYS A 38 -5.68 1.79 -12.22
CA LYS A 38 -4.43 1.52 -12.97
C LYS A 38 -3.22 1.32 -12.07
N ILE A 39 -3.35 1.62 -10.77
CA ILE A 39 -2.33 1.36 -9.74
C ILE A 39 -2.81 0.33 -8.71
N LEU A 40 -3.81 -0.48 -9.07
CA LEU A 40 -4.29 -1.64 -8.33
C LEU A 40 -3.94 -2.92 -9.11
N TRP A 41 -2.85 -3.57 -8.73
CA TRP A 41 -2.36 -4.74 -9.45
C TRP A 41 -2.58 -6.02 -8.66
N PHE A 42 -3.03 -7.06 -9.35
CA PHE A 42 -3.23 -8.40 -8.80
C PHE A 42 -2.47 -9.42 -9.65
N ALA A 43 -1.80 -10.35 -8.99
CA ALA A 43 -1.16 -11.49 -9.62
C ALA A 43 -2.06 -12.72 -9.52
N TYR A 44 -2.21 -13.45 -10.62
CA TYR A 44 -2.98 -14.70 -10.69
C TYR A 44 -2.09 -15.85 -11.14
N HIS A 45 -2.29 -17.01 -10.54
CA HIS A 45 -1.70 -18.28 -10.98
C HIS A 45 -2.83 -19.29 -11.14
N LYS A 46 -3.06 -19.80 -12.36
CA LYS A 46 -4.20 -20.71 -12.67
C LYS A 46 -5.51 -20.16 -12.11
N GLU A 47 -5.84 -18.93 -12.48
CA GLU A 47 -7.05 -18.19 -12.06
C GLU A 47 -7.18 -17.92 -10.55
N ASN A 48 -6.22 -18.36 -9.73
CA ASN A 48 -6.21 -18.08 -8.30
C ASN A 48 -5.43 -16.80 -8.02
N PRO A 49 -5.97 -15.86 -7.24
CA PRO A 49 -5.25 -14.66 -6.84
C PRO A 49 -4.14 -15.03 -5.85
N VAL A 50 -2.89 -14.71 -6.18
CA VAL A 50 -1.68 -15.09 -5.42
C VAL A 50 -0.88 -13.90 -4.91
N GLY A 51 -1.19 -12.69 -5.34
CA GLY A 51 -0.53 -11.50 -4.86
C GLY A 51 -1.22 -10.22 -5.27
N PHE A 52 -0.87 -9.12 -4.60
CA PHE A 52 -1.30 -7.79 -4.99
C PHE A 52 -0.21 -6.76 -4.74
N PHE A 53 -0.31 -5.66 -5.47
CA PHE A 53 0.40 -4.41 -5.26
C PHE A 53 -0.62 -3.29 -5.42
N ILE A 54 -1.06 -2.74 -4.29
CA ILE A 54 -2.14 -1.76 -4.23
C ILE A 54 -1.57 -0.43 -3.76
N SER A 55 -1.70 0.57 -4.62
CA SER A 55 -1.30 1.95 -4.33
C SER A 55 -2.50 2.90 -4.46
N ILE A 56 -2.36 4.08 -3.86
CA ILE A 56 -3.31 5.19 -4.02
C ILE A 56 -2.55 6.48 -4.39
N PRO A 57 -3.21 7.46 -5.02
CA PRO A 57 -2.63 8.78 -5.21
C PRO A 57 -2.27 9.40 -3.86
N GLU A 58 -1.13 10.11 -3.78
CA GLU A 58 -0.76 10.85 -2.58
C GLU A 58 -1.67 12.07 -2.47
N MET A 59 -2.65 11.97 -1.57
CA MET A 59 -3.74 12.94 -1.50
C MET A 59 -3.33 14.27 -0.87
N ASN A 60 -2.23 14.36 -0.12
CA ASN A 60 -1.79 15.64 0.43
C ASN A 60 -1.38 16.62 -0.70
N GLN A 61 -0.84 16.12 -1.82
CA GLN A 61 -0.63 16.94 -3.03
C GLN A 61 -1.91 17.57 -3.58
N ILE A 62 -3.07 16.97 -3.32
CA ILE A 62 -4.37 17.52 -3.70
C ILE A 62 -4.93 18.41 -2.58
N PHE A 63 -4.84 17.95 -1.32
CA PHE A 63 -5.45 18.63 -0.19
C PHE A 63 -4.85 20.01 0.10
N LYS A 64 -3.59 20.24 -0.29
CA LYS A 64 -2.98 21.58 -0.26
C LYS A 64 -3.75 22.63 -1.08
N HIS A 65 -4.54 22.22 -2.09
CA HIS A 65 -5.33 23.14 -2.92
C HIS A 65 -6.70 23.48 -2.31
N VAL A 66 -7.10 22.80 -1.24
CA VAL A 66 -8.37 23.02 -0.55
C VAL A 66 -8.18 23.48 0.91
N ASN A 67 -6.93 23.66 1.36
CA ASN A 67 -6.57 24.10 2.72
C ASN A 67 -7.33 23.33 3.81
N GLY A 68 -7.50 22.01 3.62
CA GLY A 68 -8.22 21.14 4.56
C GLY A 68 -9.75 21.31 4.58
N GLN A 69 -10.33 22.22 3.79
CA GLN A 69 -11.77 22.45 3.74
C GLN A 69 -12.44 21.50 2.74
N PHE A 70 -13.33 20.64 3.24
CA PHE A 70 -14.11 19.68 2.44
C PHE A 70 -15.57 20.07 2.25
N ASN A 71 -15.83 21.37 2.10
CA ASN A 71 -17.11 21.85 1.60
C ASN A 71 -17.31 21.46 0.11
N ILE A 72 -18.45 21.80 -0.47
CA ILE A 72 -18.79 21.46 -1.87
C ILE A 72 -17.67 21.93 -2.83
N ILE A 73 -17.15 23.14 -2.63
CA ILE A 73 -16.05 23.71 -3.44
C ILE A 73 -14.77 22.87 -3.27
N GLY A 74 -14.43 22.49 -2.05
CA GLY A 74 -13.29 21.61 -1.76
C GLY A 74 -13.39 20.26 -2.46
N LYS A 75 -14.59 19.66 -2.50
CA LYS A 75 -14.83 18.40 -3.22
C LYS A 75 -14.66 18.57 -4.73
N ILE A 76 -15.21 19.64 -5.31
CA ILE A 76 -15.07 19.95 -6.75
C ILE A 76 -13.59 20.18 -7.09
N LYS A 77 -12.87 20.97 -6.29
CA LYS A 77 -11.43 21.19 -6.47
C LYS A 77 -10.64 19.90 -6.36
N THR A 78 -10.93 19.07 -5.37
CA THR A 78 -10.29 17.74 -5.20
C THR A 78 -10.49 16.89 -6.45
N PHE A 79 -11.73 16.80 -6.94
CA PHE A 79 -12.05 16.04 -8.16
C PHE A 79 -11.33 16.60 -9.39
N TYR A 80 -11.36 17.92 -9.59
CA TYR A 80 -10.68 18.58 -10.70
C TYR A 80 -9.17 18.29 -10.68
N HIS A 81 -8.53 18.46 -9.52
CA HIS A 81 -7.09 18.23 -9.37
C HIS A 81 -6.68 16.76 -9.52
N LEU A 82 -7.54 15.84 -9.09
CA LEU A 82 -7.27 14.41 -9.13
C LEU A 82 -7.57 13.79 -10.51
N LYS A 83 -8.74 14.08 -11.10
CA LYS A 83 -9.25 13.37 -12.29
C LYS A 83 -9.07 14.14 -13.59
N ILE A 84 -9.17 15.47 -13.56
CA ILE A 84 -9.10 16.31 -14.77
C ILE A 84 -7.66 16.82 -14.97
N LYS A 85 -7.16 17.65 -14.05
CA LYS A 85 -5.83 18.24 -14.11
C LYS A 85 -4.71 17.23 -13.84
N LYS A 86 -5.01 16.13 -13.14
CA LYS A 86 -4.04 15.08 -12.77
C LYS A 86 -2.77 15.65 -12.14
N SER A 87 -2.97 16.57 -11.19
CA SER A 87 -1.90 17.30 -10.52
C SER A 87 -1.15 16.46 -9.47
N CYS A 88 -1.69 15.31 -9.07
CA CYS A 88 -0.99 14.35 -8.22
C CYS A 88 0.07 13.61 -9.05
N LYS A 89 1.34 13.76 -8.66
CA LYS A 89 2.50 13.14 -9.33
C LYS A 89 3.12 12.02 -8.50
N LYS A 90 2.61 11.78 -7.30
CA LYS A 90 3.10 10.76 -6.39
C LYS A 90 2.01 9.75 -6.07
N MET A 91 2.35 8.47 -6.03
CA MET A 91 1.51 7.44 -5.44
C MET A 91 2.16 6.87 -4.18
N VAL A 92 1.34 6.36 -3.26
CA VAL A 92 1.78 5.70 -2.03
C VAL A 92 1.35 4.24 -2.08
N GLY A 93 2.31 3.34 -1.87
CA GLY A 93 2.06 1.92 -1.71
C GLY A 93 1.28 1.69 -0.42
N LEU A 94 0.00 1.31 -0.55
CA LEU A 94 -0.87 1.07 0.59
C LEU A 94 -0.62 -0.31 1.18
N VAL A 95 -0.53 -1.32 0.33
CA VAL A 95 -0.29 -2.70 0.75
C VAL A 95 0.27 -3.54 -0.40
N PHE A 96 1.26 -4.36 -0.08
CA PHE A 96 1.91 -5.29 -0.98
C PHE A 96 1.91 -6.68 -0.34
N GLY A 97 1.61 -7.74 -1.09
CA GLY A 97 1.61 -9.07 -0.49
C GLY A 97 1.54 -10.17 -1.52
N ILE A 98 2.36 -11.19 -1.30
CA ILE A 98 2.34 -12.45 -2.06
C ILE A 98 2.01 -13.57 -1.07
N VAL A 99 1.09 -14.46 -1.44
CA VAL A 99 0.74 -15.60 -0.59
C VAL A 99 1.96 -16.50 -0.37
N PRO A 100 2.16 -17.11 0.82
CA PRO A 100 3.42 -17.78 1.17
C PRO A 100 3.90 -18.84 0.16
N LYS A 101 2.98 -19.62 -0.41
CA LYS A 101 3.28 -20.65 -1.42
C LYS A 101 3.94 -20.10 -2.71
N HIS A 102 3.81 -18.81 -2.95
CA HIS A 102 4.30 -18.11 -4.15
C HIS A 102 5.44 -17.12 -3.85
N GLN A 103 5.86 -16.99 -2.59
CA GLN A 103 7.02 -16.18 -2.22
C GLN A 103 8.33 -16.84 -2.68
N GLY A 104 9.34 -16.03 -2.98
CA GLY A 104 10.66 -16.52 -3.45
C GLY A 104 10.67 -17.08 -4.87
N LYS A 105 9.54 -16.98 -5.61
CA LYS A 105 9.39 -17.47 -6.99
C LYS A 105 9.38 -16.34 -8.04
N GLY A 106 9.75 -15.13 -7.64
CA GLY A 106 9.78 -13.95 -8.52
C GLY A 106 8.42 -13.32 -8.85
N VAL A 107 7.34 -13.69 -8.14
CA VAL A 107 5.99 -13.13 -8.38
C VAL A 107 5.92 -11.64 -8.05
N ASP A 108 6.62 -11.24 -7.00
CA ASP A 108 6.85 -9.84 -6.62
C ASP A 108 7.53 -9.04 -7.74
N GLY A 109 8.65 -9.54 -8.26
CA GLY A 109 9.35 -8.92 -9.38
C GLY A 109 8.51 -8.84 -10.64
N ALA A 110 7.79 -9.93 -10.98
CA ALA A 110 6.89 -9.96 -12.14
C ALA A 110 5.76 -8.92 -12.01
N LEU A 111 5.17 -8.80 -10.81
CA LEU A 111 4.11 -7.83 -10.54
C LEU A 111 4.60 -6.39 -10.68
N ILE A 112 5.78 -6.10 -10.13
CA ILE A 112 6.42 -4.77 -10.24
C ILE A 112 6.71 -4.45 -11.71
N MET A 113 7.35 -5.37 -12.44
CA MET A 113 7.70 -5.18 -13.84
C MET A 113 6.47 -5.01 -14.74
N ALA A 114 5.41 -5.78 -14.52
CA ALA A 114 4.15 -5.64 -15.25
C ALA A 114 3.47 -4.28 -14.97
N SER A 115 3.52 -3.82 -13.71
CA SER A 115 2.95 -2.52 -13.34
C SER A 115 3.76 -1.34 -13.89
N ARG A 116 5.07 -1.52 -14.09
CA ARG A 116 6.01 -0.48 -14.48
C ARG A 116 5.61 0.23 -15.76
N GLU A 117 5.31 -0.50 -16.84
CA GLU A 117 4.95 0.08 -18.14
C GLU A 117 3.73 1.01 -17.99
N THR A 118 2.71 0.55 -17.27
CA THR A 118 1.50 1.35 -17.07
C THR A 118 1.78 2.58 -16.22
N ILE A 119 2.52 2.42 -15.13
CA ILE A 119 2.81 3.49 -14.17
C ILE A 119 3.73 4.55 -14.77
N GLN A 120 4.82 4.14 -15.43
CA GLN A 120 5.85 5.06 -15.92
C GLN A 120 5.52 5.66 -17.28
N GLU A 121 4.82 4.92 -18.16
CA GLU A 121 4.61 5.37 -19.54
C GLU A 121 3.20 5.91 -19.78
N LYS A 122 2.19 5.41 -19.05
CA LYS A 122 0.77 5.72 -19.30
C LYS A 122 0.14 6.61 -18.24
N LEU A 123 0.77 6.74 -17.08
CA LEU A 123 0.28 7.55 -15.96
C LEU A 123 1.18 8.75 -15.70
N GLN A 124 0.67 9.70 -14.92
CA GLN A 124 1.39 10.93 -14.59
C GLN A 124 2.16 10.84 -13.26
N TYR A 125 2.30 9.64 -12.70
CA TYR A 125 3.04 9.46 -11.46
C TYR A 125 4.54 9.41 -11.76
N THR A 126 5.28 10.35 -11.19
CA THR A 126 6.75 10.42 -11.26
C THR A 126 7.40 9.78 -10.04
N ASP A 127 6.67 9.72 -8.92
CA ASP A 127 7.20 9.27 -7.63
C ASP A 127 6.34 8.16 -7.03
N MET A 128 7.00 7.19 -6.38
CA MET A 128 6.37 6.18 -5.54
C MET A 128 6.94 6.28 -4.13
N GLU A 129 6.07 6.23 -3.13
CA GLU A 129 6.47 6.14 -1.73
C GLU A 129 6.05 4.79 -1.16
N LEU A 130 7.01 4.04 -0.63
CA LEU A 130 6.75 2.83 0.15
C LEU A 130 6.83 3.20 1.62
N ASN A 131 5.74 2.96 2.35
CA ASN A 131 5.62 3.33 3.76
C ASN A 131 5.44 2.10 4.65
N TRP A 132 5.73 2.28 5.94
CA TRP A 132 5.46 1.29 6.99
C TRP A 132 6.09 -0.09 6.74
N ILE A 133 7.30 -0.14 6.18
CA ILE A 133 8.09 -1.38 6.12
C ILE A 133 8.80 -1.55 7.47
N PRO A 134 8.45 -2.56 8.28
CA PRO A 134 9.17 -2.81 9.53
C PRO A 134 10.60 -3.23 9.23
N ASP A 135 11.54 -2.84 10.09
CA ASP A 135 12.96 -3.18 9.96
C ASP A 135 13.25 -4.69 10.01
N PHE A 136 12.37 -5.46 10.66
CA PHE A 136 12.43 -6.92 10.67
C PHE A 136 11.89 -7.57 9.37
N ASN A 137 11.20 -6.82 8.50
CA ASN A 137 10.67 -7.33 7.24
C ASN A 137 11.73 -7.29 6.12
N LYS A 138 12.75 -8.15 6.26
CA LYS A 138 13.87 -8.27 5.31
C LYS A 138 13.41 -8.55 3.87
N ALA A 139 12.29 -9.23 3.68
CA ALA A 139 11.75 -9.52 2.35
C ALA A 139 11.31 -8.23 1.65
N MET A 140 10.50 -7.39 2.31
CA MET A 140 10.07 -6.12 1.74
C MET A 140 11.20 -5.11 1.59
N ILE A 141 12.19 -5.11 2.50
CA ILE A 141 13.39 -4.28 2.37
C ILE A 141 14.14 -4.65 1.08
N ARG A 142 14.37 -5.95 0.81
CA ARG A 142 14.99 -6.40 -0.45
C ARG A 142 14.19 -5.99 -1.68
N VAL A 143 12.87 -6.08 -1.64
CA VAL A 143 12.02 -5.60 -2.74
C VAL A 143 12.22 -4.10 -2.97
N ALA A 144 12.24 -3.29 -1.89
CA ALA A 144 12.48 -1.85 -1.97
C ALA A 144 13.87 -1.50 -2.54
N GLU A 145 14.90 -2.26 -2.15
CA GLU A 145 16.26 -2.13 -2.71
C GLU A 145 16.31 -2.48 -4.20
N GLN A 146 15.63 -3.55 -4.62
CA GLN A 146 15.56 -3.98 -6.03
C GLN A 146 14.89 -2.94 -6.92
N VAL A 147 13.88 -2.22 -6.40
CA VAL A 147 13.26 -1.10 -7.11
C VAL A 147 13.98 0.24 -6.90
N GLN A 148 15.18 0.20 -6.30
CA GLN A 148 16.06 1.34 -6.09
C GLN A 148 15.41 2.49 -5.32
N VAL A 149 14.56 2.16 -4.35
CA VAL A 149 13.95 3.16 -3.46
C VAL A 149 15.03 3.82 -2.61
N LYS A 150 15.01 5.14 -2.55
CA LYS A 150 15.86 5.92 -1.64
C LYS A 150 15.20 5.98 -0.27
N LEU A 151 15.96 5.65 0.79
CA LEU A 151 15.47 5.76 2.16
C LEU A 151 15.14 7.22 2.49
N GLY A 152 13.85 7.51 2.69
CA GLY A 152 13.39 8.86 3.02
C GLY A 152 13.42 9.17 4.51
N LYS A 153 12.75 8.34 5.31
CA LYS A 153 12.59 8.53 6.76
C LYS A 153 12.59 7.21 7.51
N VAL A 154 13.20 7.20 8.69
CA VAL A 154 13.11 6.11 9.66
C VAL A 154 12.28 6.60 10.84
N HIS A 155 11.21 5.86 11.18
CA HIS A 155 10.37 6.16 12.34
C HIS A 155 10.65 5.11 13.43
N HIS A 156 10.86 5.55 14.66
CA HIS A 156 11.04 4.68 15.81
C HIS A 156 9.79 4.70 16.68
N THR A 157 9.17 3.53 16.88
CA THR A 157 8.01 3.36 17.75
C THR A 157 8.45 2.75 19.07
N TYR A 158 8.16 3.44 20.17
CA TYR A 158 8.38 2.94 21.52
C TYR A 158 7.07 2.38 22.09
N ARG A 159 7.15 1.27 22.82
CA ARG A 159 6.01 0.66 23.50
C ARG A 159 6.32 0.52 24.98
N CYS A 160 5.38 0.97 25.81
CA CYS A 160 5.36 0.73 27.25
C CYS A 160 4.02 0.09 27.58
N ASN A 161 4.03 -1.03 28.32
CA ASN A 161 2.79 -1.62 28.82
C ASN A 161 2.42 -0.94 30.15
N PHE A 162 1.15 -0.59 30.33
CA PHE A 162 0.68 0.02 31.59
C PHE A 162 0.79 -0.94 32.77
N ASP A 163 0.60 -2.24 32.54
CA ASP A 163 0.97 -3.26 33.50
C ASP A 163 2.44 -3.64 33.30
N SER A 164 3.28 -3.23 34.26
CA SER A 164 4.73 -3.48 34.24
C SER A 164 5.09 -4.96 34.39
N LYS A 165 4.14 -5.82 34.76
CA LYS A 165 4.34 -7.28 34.81
C LYS A 165 4.33 -7.92 33.44
N ILE A 166 3.77 -7.25 32.42
CA ILE A 166 3.72 -7.77 31.05
C ILE A 166 4.99 -7.32 30.32
N PRO A 167 5.91 -8.23 29.95
CA PRO A 167 7.13 -7.86 29.26
C PRO A 167 6.83 -7.23 27.89
N VAL A 168 7.69 -6.30 27.48
CA VAL A 168 7.66 -5.71 26.14
C VAL A 168 8.81 -6.30 25.35
N ASP A 169 8.50 -7.23 24.46
CA ASP A 169 9.48 -7.79 23.54
C ASP A 169 9.45 -7.05 22.20
N ARG A 170 10.63 -6.77 21.66
CA ARG A 170 10.76 -6.26 20.29
C ARG A 170 10.35 -7.36 19.32
N ILE A 171 9.54 -7.00 18.33
CA ILE A 171 9.25 -7.90 17.21
C ILE A 171 10.55 -8.08 16.41
N THR A 172 11.04 -9.31 16.36
CA THR A 172 12.19 -9.71 15.55
C THR A 172 11.70 -10.52 14.35
N SER A 173 12.55 -10.70 13.32
CA SER A 173 12.18 -11.54 12.18
C SER A 173 12.06 -12.99 12.66
N LYS A 174 10.83 -13.50 12.80
CA LYS A 174 10.58 -14.95 12.87
C LYS A 174 10.65 -15.54 11.46
#